data_AF-A0A967STA2-F1
#
_entry.id   AF-A0A967STA2-F1
#
_cell.length_a   1.000
_cell.length_b   1.000
_cell.length_c   1.000
_cell.angle_alpha   90.00
_cell.angle_beta   90.00
_cell.angle_gamma   90.00
#
_symmetry.space_group_name_H-M   'P 1'
#
loop_
_entity.id
_entity.type
_entity.pdbx_description
1 polymer ?
#
loop_
_entity_poly.entity_id
_entity_poly.type
_entity_poly.pdbx_seq_one_letter_code
_entity_poly.pdbx_strand_id
1 'polypeptide(L)'
;MKLISNIVKRLQRHFFDTVISGNLVYNTCWEDPRIDRELLNLNSSSKILMLTSAGDNALDYLLDDARYIQCVDINPTQNALLELKKAIFKNGNYTLLWDFFGKGRKTGSELIYRQQLRQLLPKQTRKFWDKNIH
;
A
#
# COMPACT_ATOMS: atom_id res chain seq x y z
N MET A 1 -18.54 36.29 -6.99
CA MET A 1 -18.35 35.33 -5.87
C MET A 1 -18.13 33.88 -6.29
N LYS A 2 -18.99 33.23 -7.08
CA LYS A 2 -18.83 31.80 -7.47
C LYS A 2 -17.54 31.47 -8.23
N LEU A 3 -17.08 32.37 -9.11
CA LEU A 3 -15.85 32.16 -9.91
C LEU A 3 -14.60 32.11 -9.02
N ILE A 4 -14.48 33.04 -8.07
CA ILE A 4 -13.37 33.10 -7.10
C ILE A 4 -13.39 31.85 -6.20
N SER A 5 -14.57 31.43 -5.73
CA SER A 5 -14.75 30.20 -4.96
C SER A 5 -14.29 28.94 -5.73
N ASN A 6 -14.56 28.86 -7.04
CA ASN A 6 -14.12 27.73 -7.87
C ASN A 6 -12.60 27.71 -8.08
N ILE A 7 -11.97 28.89 -8.22
CA ILE A 7 -10.51 29.00 -8.33
C ILE A 7 -9.84 28.57 -7.03
N VAL A 8 -10.32 29.05 -5.89
CA VAL A 8 -9.82 28.65 -4.56
C VAL A 8 -9.96 27.15 -4.34
N LYS A 9 -11.11 26.55 -4.69
CA LYS A 9 -11.31 25.09 -4.61
C LYS A 9 -10.36 24.29 -5.51
N ARG A 10 -10.05 24.79 -6.72
CA ARG A 10 -9.08 24.15 -7.62
C ARG A 10 -7.66 24.21 -7.07
N LEU A 11 -7.26 25.36 -6.52
CA LEU A 11 -5.97 25.53 -5.85
C LEU A 11 -5.85 24.59 -4.64
N GLN A 12 -6.87 24.55 -3.79
CA GLN A 12 -6.91 23.66 -2.62
C GLN A 12 -6.80 22.20 -3.03
N ARG A 13 -7.54 21.77 -4.07
CA ARG A 13 -7.46 20.40 -4.59
C ARG A 13 -6.09 20.08 -5.16
N HIS A 14 -5.51 20.99 -5.93
CA HIS A 14 -4.17 20.78 -6.49
C HIS A 14 -3.11 20.65 -5.39
N PHE A 15 -3.21 21.46 -4.33
CA PHE A 15 -2.32 21.36 -3.18
C PHE A 15 -2.48 20.03 -2.45
N PHE A 16 -3.73 19.63 -2.19
CA PHE A 16 -4.07 18.34 -1.59
C PHE A 16 -3.53 17.16 -2.40
N ASP A 17 -3.80 17.15 -3.71
CA ASP A 17 -3.33 16.11 -4.63
C ASP A 17 -1.80 16.04 -4.64
N THR A 18 -1.11 17.18 -4.60
CA THR A 18 0.36 17.23 -4.60
C THR A 18 0.94 16.66 -3.32
N VAL A 19 0.38 17.00 -2.16
CA VAL A 19 0.86 16.50 -0.85
C VAL A 19 0.64 14.99 -0.75
N ILE A 20 -0.51 14.49 -1.22
CA ILE A 20 -0.91 13.10 -1.02
C ILE A 20 -0.32 12.18 -2.08
N SER A 21 -0.26 12.58 -3.35
CA SER A 21 0.12 11.66 -4.44
C SER A 21 1.62 11.38 -4.56
N GLY A 22 2.47 12.12 -3.85
CA GLY A 22 3.93 12.01 -3.94
C GLY A 22 4.61 11.21 -2.84
N ASN A 23 3.96 11.07 -1.68
CA ASN A 23 4.58 10.52 -0.47
C ASN A 23 3.77 9.37 0.10
N LEU A 24 4.49 8.42 0.70
CA LEU A 24 3.88 7.42 1.56
C LEU A 24 3.37 8.10 2.83
N VAL A 25 2.07 8.02 3.12
CA VAL A 25 1.50 8.68 4.30
C VAL A 25 1.76 7.84 5.57
N TYR A 26 1.69 6.52 5.44
CA TYR A 26 1.97 5.55 6.50
C TYR A 26 2.38 4.22 5.89
N ASN A 27 3.25 3.48 6.56
CA ASN A 27 3.79 2.19 6.10
C ASN A 27 3.11 0.97 6.75
N THR A 28 2.36 1.20 7.83
CA THR A 28 1.71 0.17 8.64
C THR A 28 0.32 0.63 9.05
N CYS A 29 -0.62 -0.32 9.03
CA CYS A 29 -1.95 -0.23 9.63
C CYS A 29 -1.83 -0.56 11.13
N TRP A 30 -2.59 0.14 12.00
CA TRP A 30 -2.56 -0.05 13.46
C TRP A 30 -3.85 -0.64 14.03
N GLU A 31 -4.86 -0.78 13.18
CA GLU A 31 -6.14 -1.39 13.45
C GLU A 31 -5.96 -2.87 13.82
N ASP A 32 -6.74 -3.36 14.79
CA ASP A 32 -6.71 -4.75 15.22
C ASP A 32 -7.59 -5.60 14.29
N PRO A 33 -7.01 -6.43 13.40
CA PRO A 33 -7.82 -7.19 12.46
C PRO A 33 -8.64 -8.31 13.12
N ARG A 34 -8.37 -8.67 14.38
CA ARG A 34 -9.15 -9.69 15.10
C ARG A 34 -10.59 -9.24 15.32
N ILE A 35 -10.78 -7.97 15.67
CA ILE A 35 -12.11 -7.37 15.85
C ILE A 35 -12.87 -7.39 14.52
N ASP A 36 -12.18 -7.06 13.42
CA ASP A 36 -12.78 -7.10 12.09
C ASP A 36 -13.19 -8.52 11.69
N ARG A 37 -12.37 -9.53 11.99
CA ARG A 37 -12.69 -10.95 11.72
C ARG A 37 -13.93 -11.40 12.49
N GLU A 38 -14.03 -11.06 13.77
CA GLU A 38 -15.22 -11.37 14.59
C GLU A 38 -16.49 -10.71 14.05
N LEU A 39 -16.38 -9.46 13.57
CA LEU A 39 -17.51 -8.69 13.07
C LEU A 39 -17.94 -9.11 11.65
N LEU A 40 -16.97 -9.35 10.77
CA LEU A 40 -17.22 -9.56 9.34
C LEU A 40 -17.45 -11.03 8.97
N ASN A 41 -17.03 -11.98 9.82
CA ASN A 41 -17.17 -13.42 9.61
C ASN A 41 -16.74 -13.87 8.19
N LEU A 42 -15.50 -13.51 7.85
CA LEU A 42 -14.93 -13.71 6.51
C LEU A 42 -14.82 -15.20 6.14
N ASN A 43 -15.03 -15.52 4.86
CA ASN A 43 -14.96 -16.87 4.34
C ASN A 43 -14.71 -16.87 2.81
N SER A 44 -14.65 -18.05 2.19
CA SER A 44 -14.41 -18.27 0.76
C SER A 44 -15.43 -17.69 -0.22
N SER A 45 -16.57 -17.20 0.27
CA SER A 45 -17.52 -16.43 -0.55
C SER A 45 -17.31 -14.92 -0.47
N SER A 46 -16.54 -14.44 0.52
CA SER A 46 -16.33 -13.02 0.80
C SER A 46 -15.60 -12.29 -0.33
N LYS A 47 -16.13 -11.13 -0.71
CA LYS A 47 -15.57 -10.23 -1.72
C LYS A 47 -15.48 -8.84 -1.12
N ILE A 48 -14.27 -8.38 -0.85
CA ILE A 48 -14.04 -7.18 -0.03
C ILE A 48 -13.58 -6.02 -0.92
N LEU A 49 -14.12 -4.83 -0.69
CA LEU A 49 -13.59 -3.57 -1.21
C LEU A 49 -13.18 -2.72 -0.01
N MET A 50 -11.91 -2.28 0.03
CA MET A 50 -11.42 -1.49 1.15
C MET A 50 -10.42 -0.44 0.71
N LEU A 51 -10.27 0.58 1.55
CA LEU A 51 -9.15 1.49 1.45
C LEU A 51 -7.86 0.71 1.69
N THR A 52 -6.84 1.02 0.90
CA THR A 52 -5.61 0.20 0.88
C THR A 52 -4.95 0.15 2.24
N SER A 53 -4.93 1.28 2.97
CA SER A 53 -4.43 1.36 4.34
C SER A 53 -3.11 0.63 4.60
N ALA A 54 -2.07 1.00 3.85
CA ALA A 54 -0.76 0.33 3.78
C ALA A 54 -0.78 -1.17 3.38
N GLY A 55 -1.96 -1.76 3.23
CA GLY A 55 -2.20 -3.12 2.76
C GLY A 55 -2.25 -4.18 3.85
N ASP A 56 -2.04 -3.84 5.13
CA ASP A 56 -1.81 -4.86 6.17
C ASP A 56 -3.08 -5.65 6.48
N ASN A 57 -4.18 -4.97 6.80
CA ASN A 57 -5.46 -5.64 7.05
C ASN A 57 -5.94 -6.42 5.81
N ALA A 58 -5.74 -5.88 4.61
CA ALA A 58 -6.07 -6.59 3.38
C ALA A 58 -5.29 -7.91 3.25
N LEU A 59 -3.99 -7.91 3.56
CA LEU A 59 -3.18 -9.12 3.53
C LEU A 59 -3.54 -10.08 4.67
N ASP A 60 -3.90 -9.55 5.83
CA ASP A 60 -4.31 -10.33 7.01
C ASP A 60 -5.64 -11.08 6.76
N TYR A 61 -6.65 -10.40 6.21
CA TYR A 61 -7.95 -10.99 5.89
C TYR A 61 -7.87 -12.10 4.82
N LEU A 62 -6.81 -12.15 4.01
CA LEU A 62 -6.59 -13.27 3.07
C LEU A 62 -6.32 -14.59 3.80
N LEU A 63 -5.93 -14.55 5.09
CA LEU A 63 -5.76 -15.74 5.91
C LEU A 63 -7.11 -16.40 6.26
N ASP A 64 -8.23 -15.68 6.15
CA ASP A 64 -9.59 -16.20 6.35
C ASP A 64 -10.23 -16.73 5.04
N ASP A 65 -9.39 -17.08 4.07
CA ASP A 65 -9.77 -17.64 2.76
C ASP A 65 -10.70 -16.73 1.94
N ALA A 66 -10.66 -15.41 2.14
CA ALA A 66 -11.48 -14.47 1.37
C ALA A 66 -11.25 -14.63 -0.16
N ARG A 67 -12.34 -14.70 -0.94
CA ARG A 67 -12.27 -14.98 -2.39
C ARG A 67 -11.41 -13.97 -3.14
N TYR A 68 -11.61 -12.68 -2.85
CA TYR A 68 -10.72 -11.60 -3.29
C TYR A 68 -10.94 -10.35 -2.45
N ILE A 69 -9.90 -9.52 -2.41
CA ILE A 69 -9.90 -8.21 -1.75
C ILE A 69 -9.40 -7.17 -2.74
N GLN A 70 -10.24 -6.18 -3.02
CA GLN A 70 -9.92 -5.07 -3.90
C GLN A 70 -9.54 -3.86 -3.05
N CYS A 71 -8.27 -3.47 -3.12
CA CYS A 71 -7.72 -2.34 -2.40
C CYS A 71 -7.72 -1.10 -3.30
N VAL A 72 -8.36 -0.03 -2.83
CA VAL A 72 -8.41 1.27 -3.52
C VAL A 72 -7.76 2.34 -2.66
N ASP A 73 -7.07 3.30 -3.27
CA ASP A 73 -6.54 4.45 -2.55
C ASP A 73 -6.54 5.68 -3.45
N ILE A 74 -6.74 6.84 -2.84
CA ILE A 74 -6.56 8.13 -3.54
C ILE A 74 -5.07 8.43 -3.71
N ASN A 75 -4.23 7.91 -2.82
CA ASN A 75 -2.79 7.97 -2.90
C ASN A 75 -2.24 6.71 -3.59
N PRO A 76 -1.82 6.78 -4.86
CA PRO A 76 -1.29 5.62 -5.57
C PRO A 76 -0.01 5.05 -4.94
N THR A 77 0.70 5.82 -4.11
CA THR A 77 1.89 5.32 -3.39
C THR A 77 1.53 4.29 -2.32
N GLN A 78 0.33 4.36 -1.74
CA GLN A 78 -0.17 3.34 -0.82
C GLN A 78 -0.43 2.02 -1.53
N ASN A 79 -1.01 2.06 -2.74
CA ASN A 79 -1.10 0.87 -3.59
C ASN A 79 0.27 0.35 -4.01
N ALA A 80 1.23 1.24 -4.29
CA ALA A 80 2.60 0.84 -4.59
C ALA A 80 3.26 0.09 -3.41
N LEU A 81 2.97 0.49 -2.17
CA LEU A 81 3.40 -0.22 -0.96
C LEU A 81 2.78 -1.60 -0.83
N LEU A 82 1.46 -1.71 -1.01
CA LEU A 82 0.79 -3.02 -1.01
C LEU A 82 1.40 -3.95 -2.08
N GLU A 83 1.66 -3.46 -3.28
CA GLU A 83 2.31 -4.27 -4.33
C GLU A 83 3.73 -4.72 -3.94
N LEU A 84 4.51 -3.88 -3.26
CA LEU A 84 5.82 -4.26 -2.75
C LEU A 84 5.72 -5.35 -1.68
N LYS A 85 4.80 -5.20 -0.72
CA LYS A 85 4.52 -6.22 0.30
C LYS A 85 4.12 -7.54 -0.37
N LYS A 86 3.18 -7.52 -1.32
CA LYS A 86 2.75 -8.70 -2.09
C LYS A 86 3.91 -9.39 -2.80
N ALA A 87 4.82 -8.64 -3.42
CA ALA A 87 5.99 -9.21 -4.09
C ALA A 87 6.90 -9.96 -3.09
N ILE A 88 7.14 -9.37 -1.92
CA ILE A 88 7.93 -9.98 -0.84
C ILE A 88 7.23 -11.21 -0.26
N PHE A 89 5.93 -11.16 0.01
CA PHE A 89 5.18 -12.33 0.50
C PHE A 89 5.22 -13.50 -0.49
N LYS A 90 5.17 -13.22 -1.80
CA LYS A 90 5.16 -14.27 -2.83
C LYS A 90 6.54 -14.85 -3.16
N ASN A 91 7.62 -14.06 -3.02
CA ASN A 91 8.94 -14.43 -3.55
C ASN A 91 10.10 -14.27 -2.55
N GLY A 92 9.80 -13.78 -1.35
CA GLY A 92 10.77 -13.52 -0.29
C GLY A 92 10.55 -14.43 0.91
N ASN A 93 10.98 -13.95 2.07
CA ASN A 93 10.80 -14.61 3.35
C ASN A 93 10.57 -13.56 4.45
N TYR A 94 10.25 -14.04 5.66
CA TYR A 94 10.02 -13.17 6.81
C TYR A 94 11.21 -12.24 7.10
N THR A 95 12.45 -12.71 6.97
CA THR A 95 13.64 -11.88 7.21
C THR A 95 13.69 -10.69 6.25
N LEU A 96 13.41 -10.91 4.97
CA LEU A 96 13.36 -9.84 3.97
C LEU A 96 12.22 -8.85 4.27
N LEU A 97 11.04 -9.35 4.64
CA LEU A 97 9.91 -8.52 5.05
C LEU A 97 10.28 -7.66 6.26
N TRP A 98 10.88 -8.26 7.28
CA TRP A 98 11.31 -7.58 8.51
C TRP A 98 12.40 -6.55 8.25
N ASP A 99 13.34 -6.84 7.36
CA ASP A 99 14.39 -5.89 6.99
C ASP A 99 13.83 -4.64 6.27
N PHE A 100 12.80 -4.82 5.42
CA PHE A 100 12.13 -3.70 4.73
C PHE A 100 11.22 -2.89 5.66
N PHE A 101 10.42 -3.55 6.50
CA PHE A 101 9.33 -2.89 7.22
C PHE A 101 9.51 -2.83 8.74
N GLY A 102 10.13 -3.84 9.35
CA GLY A 102 10.36 -3.89 10.80
C GLY A 102 11.57 -3.06 11.24
N LYS A 103 12.71 -3.25 10.58
CA LYS A 103 13.90 -2.39 10.78
C LYS A 103 13.76 -1.04 10.08
N GLY A 104 12.93 -0.97 9.03
CA GLY A 104 12.61 0.24 8.26
C GLY A 104 13.73 0.74 7.33
N ARG A 105 15.00 0.46 7.64
CA ARG A 105 16.13 0.77 6.76
C ARG A 105 17.27 -0.22 6.97
N LYS A 106 17.65 -0.90 5.89
CA LYS A 106 18.79 -1.82 5.87
C LYS A 106 19.71 -1.49 4.70
N THR A 107 21.01 -1.51 4.94
CA THR A 107 22.01 -1.40 3.88
C THR A 107 21.78 -2.49 2.82
N GLY A 108 21.65 -2.08 1.56
CA GLY A 108 21.44 -3.00 0.43
C GLY A 108 19.98 -3.22 0.04
N SER A 109 19.00 -2.57 0.69
CA SER A 109 17.59 -2.65 0.29
C SER A 109 17.37 -2.24 -1.17
N GLU A 110 18.06 -1.21 -1.66
CA GLU A 110 18.03 -0.82 -3.07
C GLU A 110 18.49 -1.95 -3.99
N LEU A 111 19.61 -2.60 -3.67
CA LEU A 111 20.16 -3.70 -4.48
C LEU A 111 19.17 -4.87 -4.54
N ILE A 112 18.64 -5.26 -3.38
CA ILE A 112 17.64 -6.33 -3.28
C ILE A 112 16.40 -5.98 -4.09
N TYR A 113 15.89 -4.75 -3.95
CA TYR A 113 14.77 -4.28 -4.75
C TYR A 113 15.07 -4.40 -6.25
N ARG A 114 16.21 -3.87 -6.72
CA ARG A 114 16.57 -3.85 -8.15
C ARG A 114 16.74 -5.25 -8.73
N GLN A 115 17.34 -6.17 -7.98
CA GLN A 115 17.66 -7.52 -8.45
C GLN A 115 16.50 -8.52 -8.31
N GLN A 116 15.71 -8.41 -7.24
CA GLN A 116 14.75 -9.47 -6.86
C GLN A 116 13.30 -9.01 -6.95
N LEU A 117 12.98 -7.78 -6.55
CA LEU A 117 11.58 -7.35 -6.38
C LEU A 117 11.05 -6.58 -7.59
N ARG A 118 11.88 -5.74 -8.22
CA ARG A 118 11.45 -4.77 -9.24
C ARG A 118 10.70 -5.38 -10.41
N GLN A 119 11.15 -6.54 -10.92
CA GLN A 119 10.52 -7.22 -12.06
C GLN A 119 9.13 -7.77 -11.74
N LEU A 120 8.84 -8.02 -10.45
CA LEU A 120 7.58 -8.56 -9.96
C LEU A 120 6.49 -7.49 -9.83
N LEU A 121 6.87 -6.21 -9.86
CA LEU A 121 5.96 -5.10 -9.61
C LEU A 121 5.30 -4.61 -10.90
N PRO A 122 4.06 -4.09 -10.84
CA PRO A 122 3.46 -3.37 -11.96
C PRO A 122 4.28 -2.13 -12.37
N LYS A 123 4.19 -1.72 -13.64
CA LYS A 123 4.95 -0.59 -14.19
C LYS A 123 4.79 0.71 -13.39
N GLN A 124 3.56 1.01 -12.95
CA GLN A 124 3.27 2.21 -12.17
C GLN A 124 3.95 2.17 -10.79
N THR A 125 3.92 1.01 -10.13
CA THR A 125 4.58 0.75 -8.85
C THR A 125 6.10 0.89 -8.96
N ARG A 126 6.71 0.37 -10.04
CA ARG A 126 8.16 0.53 -10.29
C ARG A 126 8.56 2.00 -10.36
N LYS A 127 7.77 2.84 -11.03
CA LYS A 127 8.07 4.28 -11.18
C LYS A 127 8.19 4.98 -9.83
N PHE A 128 7.39 4.58 -8.84
CA PHE A 128 7.47 5.11 -7.49
C PHE A 128 8.72 4.57 -6.76
N TRP A 129 8.88 3.25 -6.69
CA TRP A 129 9.98 2.65 -5.92
C TRP A 129 11.37 2.91 -6.52
N ASP A 130 11.51 2.97 -7.84
CA ASP A 130 12.77 3.30 -8.52
C ASP A 130 13.34 4.67 -8.09
N LYS A 131 12.48 5.58 -7.61
CA LYS A 131 12.86 6.92 -7.15
C LYS A 131 13.04 7.03 -5.64
N ASN A 132 12.43 6.13 -4.87
CA ASN A 132 12.26 6.30 -3.41
C ASN A 132 12.96 5.22 -2.58
N ILE A 133 13.33 4.09 -3.18
CA ILE A 133 14.07 3.02 -2.48
C ILE A 133 15.54 3.44 -2.30
N HIS A 134 16.07 3.29 -1.07
CA HIS A 134 17.44 3.64 -0.70
C HIS A 134 17.93 2.79 0.48
#